data_AF-A0A2G2HK01-F1
#
_entry.id   AF-A0A2G2HK01-F1
#
_cell.length_a   1.000
_cell.length_b   1.000
_cell.length_c   1.000
_cell.angle_alpha   90.00
_cell.angle_beta   90.00
_cell.angle_gamma   90.00
#
_symmetry.space_group_name_H-M   'P 1'
#
loop_
_entity.id
_entity.type
_entity.pdbx_description
1 polymer ?
#
loop_
_entity_poly.entity_id
_entity_poly.type
_entity_poly.pdbx_seq_one_letter_code
_entity_poly.pdbx_strand_id
1 'polypeptide(L)'
;MNDKDNHLLDDFINKMIKETPIEKPSADFSGNVMDAINTLELKKAKRAFEPLISKKVWLLISAGIITLTIFLLNTGVNMNEGYLSNIDLSKFTNAISFETSYNLNVSNTAMYGFIFLAIMIPIQIGYLKNRHDRKFN
;
A
#
# COMPACT_ATOMS: atom_id res chain seq x y z
N MET A 1 -17.40 -61.14 22.19
CA MET A 1 -18.68 -60.82 21.52
C MET A 1 -18.84 -61.72 20.31
N ASN A 2 -20.04 -62.27 20.10
CA ASN A 2 -20.39 -63.11 18.95
C ASN A 2 -20.79 -62.20 17.77
N ASP A 3 -20.47 -62.55 16.53
CA ASP A 3 -20.72 -61.70 15.34
C ASP A 3 -22.21 -61.35 15.16
N LYS A 4 -23.09 -62.24 15.62
CA LYS A 4 -24.55 -62.05 15.63
C LYS A 4 -24.99 -60.90 16.54
N ASP A 5 -24.28 -60.65 17.63
CA ASP A 5 -24.62 -59.60 18.59
C ASP A 5 -24.30 -58.21 18.01
N ASN A 6 -23.23 -58.10 17.20
CA ASN A 6 -22.87 -56.86 16.51
C ASN A 6 -23.90 -56.50 15.45
N HIS A 7 -24.37 -57.48 14.68
CA HIS A 7 -25.37 -57.28 13.64
C HIS A 7 -26.73 -56.81 14.20
N LEU A 8 -27.13 -57.36 15.36
CA LEU A 8 -28.33 -56.92 16.07
C LEU A 8 -28.20 -55.49 16.61
N LEU A 9 -27.00 -55.10 17.05
CA LEU A 9 -26.72 -53.75 17.54
C LEU A 9 -26.75 -52.73 16.39
N ASP A 10 -26.16 -53.06 15.24
CA ASP A 10 -26.18 -52.22 14.04
C ASP A 10 -27.59 -52.05 13.48
N ASP A 11 -28.39 -53.12 13.44
CA ASP A 11 -29.80 -53.06 13.02
C ASP A 11 -30.64 -52.22 13.98
N PHE A 12 -30.37 -52.31 15.29
CA PHE A 12 -31.03 -51.50 16.30
C PHE A 12 -30.68 -50.01 16.15
N ILE A 13 -29.40 -49.68 15.96
CA ILE A 13 -28.94 -48.30 15.74
C ILE A 13 -29.53 -47.73 14.45
N ASN A 14 -29.50 -48.49 13.35
CA ASN A 14 -30.10 -48.07 12.08
C ASN A 14 -31.61 -47.81 12.19
N LYS A 15 -32.32 -48.63 12.97
CA LYS A 15 -33.75 -48.44 13.21
C LYS A 15 -34.01 -47.19 14.02
N MET A 16 -33.24 -46.94 15.09
CA MET A 16 -33.36 -45.71 15.88
C MET A 16 -33.06 -44.45 15.05
N ILE A 17 -32.03 -44.48 14.20
CA ILE A 17 -31.68 -43.35 13.32
C ILE A 17 -32.78 -43.10 12.28
N LYS A 18 -33.39 -44.15 11.71
CA LYS A 18 -34.50 -44.02 10.75
C LYS A 18 -35.80 -43.53 11.37
N GLU A 19 -36.07 -43.92 12.62
CA GLU A 19 -37.29 -43.53 13.34
C GLU A 19 -37.18 -42.14 13.98
N THR A 20 -35.95 -41.61 14.09
CA THR A 20 -35.73 -40.24 14.54
C THR A 20 -36.18 -39.26 13.44
N PRO A 21 -37.06 -38.29 13.73
CA PRO A 21 -37.47 -37.29 12.75
C PRO A 21 -36.25 -36.52 12.27
N ILE A 22 -36.02 -36.54 10.95
CA ILE A 22 -34.93 -35.80 10.31
C ILE A 22 -35.23 -34.31 10.52
N GLU A 23 -34.45 -33.66 11.39
CA GLU A 23 -34.52 -32.22 11.58
C GLU A 23 -34.22 -31.54 10.24
N LYS A 24 -35.26 -30.97 9.64
CA LYS A 24 -35.09 -30.23 8.39
C LYS A 24 -34.49 -28.87 8.75
N PRO A 25 -33.42 -28.45 8.07
CA PRO A 25 -32.91 -27.10 8.26
C PRO A 25 -34.02 -26.09 7.97
N SER A 26 -33.93 -24.90 8.58
CA SER A 26 -34.87 -23.82 8.27
C SER A 26 -34.84 -23.52 6.78
N ALA A 27 -35.96 -23.06 6.22
CA ALA A 27 -36.07 -22.72 4.80
C ALA A 27 -34.96 -21.74 4.36
N ASP A 28 -34.54 -20.87 5.28
CA ASP A 28 -33.53 -19.83 5.04
C ASP A 28 -32.10 -20.25 5.39
N PHE A 29 -31.86 -21.51 5.78
CA PHE A 29 -30.53 -21.98 6.19
C PHE A 29 -29.46 -21.73 5.13
N SER A 30 -29.76 -22.08 3.87
CA SER A 30 -28.83 -21.87 2.75
C SER A 30 -28.59 -20.38 2.48
N GLY A 31 -29.65 -19.55 2.55
CA GLY A 31 -29.54 -18.10 2.41
C GLY A 31 -28.65 -17.48 3.49
N ASN A 32 -28.89 -17.85 4.76
CA ASN A 32 -28.11 -17.35 5.89
C ASN A 32 -26.64 -17.79 5.84
N VAL A 33 -26.36 -19.03 5.39
CA VAL A 33 -24.99 -19.51 5.20
C VAL A 33 -24.31 -18.75 4.05
N MET A 34 -25.01 -18.55 2.93
CA MET A 34 -24.44 -17.82 1.79
C MET A 34 -24.21 -16.34 2.12
N ASP A 35 -25.10 -15.71 2.90
CA ASP A 35 -24.92 -14.35 3.40
C ASP A 35 -23.74 -14.25 4.38
N ALA A 36 -23.58 -15.23 5.27
CA ALA A 36 -22.41 -15.30 6.13
C ALA A 36 -21.11 -15.48 5.32
N ILE A 37 -21.10 -16.30 4.28
CA ILE A 37 -19.94 -16.48 3.39
C ILE A 37 -19.65 -15.18 2.63
N ASN A 38 -20.66 -14.57 2.00
CA ASN A 38 -20.53 -13.33 1.25
C ASN A 38 -20.01 -12.19 2.13
N THR A 39 -20.50 -12.05 3.37
CA THR A 39 -20.00 -11.02 4.29
C THR A 39 -18.55 -11.26 4.70
N LEU A 40 -18.11 -12.50 4.85
CA LEU A 40 -16.71 -12.85 5.10
C LEU A 40 -15.82 -12.59 3.88
N GLU A 41 -16.28 -12.92 2.68
CA GLU A 41 -15.58 -12.66 1.42
C GLU A 41 -15.47 -11.16 1.16
N LEU A 42 -16.55 -10.39 1.36
CA LEU A 42 -16.54 -8.92 1.25
C LEU A 42 -15.60 -8.28 2.28
N LYS A 43 -15.53 -8.82 3.51
CA LYS A 43 -14.55 -8.37 4.52
C LYS A 43 -13.12 -8.71 4.11
N LYS A 44 -12.89 -9.85 3.46
CA LYS A 44 -11.58 -10.28 2.93
C LYS A 44 -11.15 -9.45 1.71
N ALA A 45 -12.10 -9.11 0.83
CA ALA A 45 -11.90 -8.21 -0.31
C ALA A 45 -11.67 -6.75 0.14
N LYS A 46 -12.34 -6.28 1.20
CA LYS A 46 -12.06 -4.98 1.83
C LYS A 46 -10.71 -4.92 2.55
N ARG A 47 -10.11 -6.07 2.85
CA ARG A 47 -8.71 -6.22 3.30
C ARG A 47 -7.70 -6.23 2.14
N ALA A 48 -8.14 -5.98 0.90
CA ALA A 48 -7.23 -5.84 -0.22
C ALA A 48 -6.66 -4.41 -0.29
N PHE A 49 -5.33 -4.35 -0.32
CA PHE A 49 -4.50 -3.15 -0.54
C PHE A 49 -4.52 -2.08 0.54
N GLU A 50 -4.00 -2.45 1.72
CA GLU A 50 -3.40 -1.43 2.58
C GLU A 50 -2.07 -0.98 1.92
N PRO A 51 -1.93 0.32 1.55
CA PRO A 51 -0.69 0.79 0.96
C PRO A 51 0.45 0.65 1.98
N LEU A 52 1.57 0.03 1.59
CA LEU A 52 2.74 -0.20 2.47
C LEU A 52 3.22 1.09 3.18
N ILE A 53 2.95 2.24 2.56
CA ILE A 53 3.23 3.56 3.11
C ILE A 53 1.92 4.37 3.03
N SER A 54 1.44 4.83 4.18
CA SER A 54 0.27 5.70 4.26
C SER A 54 0.47 7.00 3.45
N LYS A 55 -0.61 7.52 2.85
CA LYS A 55 -0.59 8.79 2.10
C LYS A 55 0.04 9.95 2.89
N LYS A 56 -0.13 9.95 4.22
CA LYS A 56 0.46 10.96 5.13
C LYS A 56 2.00 10.87 5.18
N VAL A 57 2.53 9.65 5.29
CA VAL A 57 3.98 9.41 5.30
C VAL A 57 4.58 9.77 3.94
N TRP A 58 3.85 9.49 2.87
CA TRP A 58 4.20 9.91 1.52
C TRP A 58 4.32 11.44 1.36
N LEU A 59 3.37 12.18 1.93
CA LEU A 59 3.42 13.65 1.99
C LEU A 59 4.65 14.14 2.76
N LEU A 60 4.97 13.49 3.88
CA LEU A 60 6.12 13.85 4.71
C LEU A 60 7.46 13.60 4.00
N ILE A 61 7.60 12.48 3.28
CA ILE A 61 8.79 12.19 2.46
C ILE A 61 8.96 13.24 1.37
N SER A 62 7.88 13.55 0.65
CA SER A 62 7.90 14.58 -0.41
C SER A 62 8.32 15.95 0.14
N ALA A 63 7.72 16.35 1.28
CA ALA A 63 8.09 17.60 1.96
C ALA A 63 9.58 17.62 2.34
N GLY A 64 10.11 16.53 2.89
CA GLY A 64 11.53 16.43 3.25
C GLY A 64 12.47 16.59 2.06
N ILE A 65 12.16 15.96 0.92
CA ILE A 65 12.96 16.09 -0.31
C ILE A 65 12.93 17.54 -0.82
N ILE A 66 11.76 18.19 -0.79
CA ILE A 66 11.60 19.59 -1.21
C ILE A 66 12.42 20.51 -0.30
N THR A 67 12.29 20.38 1.02
CA THR A 67 13.06 21.17 1.99
C THR A 67 14.56 20.99 1.81
N LEU A 68 15.03 19.76 1.61
CA LEU A 68 16.45 19.48 1.37
C LEU A 68 16.95 20.13 0.07
N THR A 69 16.14 20.07 -0.99
CA THR A 69 16.49 20.69 -2.28
C THR A 69 16.60 22.22 -2.16
N ILE A 70 15.65 22.86 -1.46
CA ILE A 70 15.66 24.30 -1.20
C ILE A 70 16.88 24.70 -0.36
N PHE A 71 17.22 23.90 0.65
CA PHE A 71 18.38 24.13 1.49
C PHE A 71 19.69 24.10 0.67
N LEU A 72 19.84 23.12 -0.22
CA LEU A 72 20.99 23.02 -1.11
C LEU A 72 21.07 24.19 -2.11
N LEU A 73 19.93 24.70 -2.58
CA LEU A 73 19.88 25.88 -3.46
C LEU A 73 20.31 27.16 -2.74
N ASN A 74 19.91 27.35 -1.48
CA ASN A 74 20.26 28.54 -0.67
C ASN A 74 21.73 28.55 -0.21
N THR A 75 22.39 27.39 -0.20
CA THR A 75 23.77 27.23 0.26
C THR A 75 24.82 27.85 -0.69
N GLY A 76 24.40 28.54 -1.76
CA GLY A 76 25.30 29.35 -2.58
C GLY A 76 26.13 28.55 -3.58
N VAL A 77 25.61 27.42 -4.06
CA VAL A 77 26.24 26.69 -5.17
C VAL A 77 26.19 27.57 -6.41
N ASN A 78 27.36 27.99 -6.91
CA ASN A 78 27.49 28.84 -8.08
C ASN A 78 27.03 28.10 -9.34
N MET A 79 25.74 28.21 -9.65
CA MET A 79 25.13 27.67 -10.87
C MET A 79 25.56 28.43 -12.15
N ASN A 80 26.27 29.55 -12.01
CA ASN A 80 26.70 30.41 -13.13
C ASN A 80 27.63 29.72 -14.13
N GLU A 81 28.36 28.67 -13.75
CA GLU A 81 29.38 28.04 -14.61
C GLU A 81 28.97 26.67 -15.17
N GLY A 82 27.78 26.16 -14.85
CA GLY A 82 27.37 24.81 -15.22
C GLY A 82 26.26 24.72 -16.26
N TYR A 83 25.92 23.51 -16.69
CA TYR A 83 24.94 23.22 -17.76
C TYR A 83 23.52 23.78 -17.54
N LEU A 84 23.18 24.16 -16.30
CA LEU A 84 21.89 24.75 -15.94
C LEU A 84 21.93 26.29 -15.79
N SER A 85 23.04 26.95 -16.15
CA SER A 85 23.20 28.42 -16.06
C SER A 85 22.16 29.20 -16.87
N ASN A 86 21.60 28.59 -17.93
CA ASN A 86 20.56 29.18 -18.76
C ASN A 86 19.15 29.09 -18.14
N ILE A 87 18.98 28.39 -17.01
CA ILE A 87 17.68 28.24 -16.35
C ILE A 87 17.60 29.25 -15.20
N ASP A 88 16.81 30.29 -15.39
CA ASP A 88 16.56 31.29 -14.36
C ASP A 88 15.62 30.73 -13.28
N LEU A 89 16.21 30.11 -12.25
CA LEU A 89 15.51 29.63 -11.06
C LEU A 89 15.39 30.70 -9.96
N SER A 90 15.88 31.92 -10.20
CA SER A 90 15.97 32.98 -9.19
C SER A 90 14.59 33.32 -8.60
N LYS A 91 13.53 33.26 -9.41
CA LYS A 91 12.15 33.51 -8.94
C LYS A 91 11.68 32.50 -7.90
N PHE A 92 12.09 31.24 -8.05
CA PHE A 92 11.72 30.17 -7.12
C PHE A 92 12.58 30.22 -5.86
N THR A 93 13.89 30.46 -6.00
CA THR A 93 14.79 30.57 -4.85
C THR A 93 14.50 31.81 -4.01
N ASN A 94 14.16 32.94 -4.63
CA ASN A 94 13.82 34.19 -3.91
C ASN A 94 12.46 34.10 -3.21
N ALA A 95 11.51 33.32 -3.73
CA ALA A 95 10.22 33.10 -3.08
C ALA A 95 10.31 32.16 -1.86
N ILE A 96 11.37 31.33 -1.80
CA ILE A 96 11.56 30.29 -0.78
C ILE A 96 12.96 30.41 -0.14
N SER A 97 13.46 31.63 -0.05
CA SER A 97 14.73 31.91 0.61
C SER A 97 14.54 31.86 2.12
N PHE A 98 15.44 31.16 2.79
CA PHE A 98 15.51 31.12 4.24
C PHE A 98 16.95 31.45 4.61
N GLU A 99 17.16 32.41 5.52
CA GLU A 99 18.50 32.74 5.99
C GLU A 99 19.07 31.54 6.74
N THR A 100 20.01 30.84 6.10
CA THR A 100 20.73 29.74 6.71
C THR A 100 22.13 30.22 7.06
N SER A 101 22.47 30.16 8.34
CA SER A 101 23.78 30.61 8.88
C SER A 101 24.91 29.62 8.58
N TYR A 102 24.60 28.51 7.90
CA TYR A 102 25.51 27.41 7.63
C TYR A 102 26.18 27.60 6.28
N ASN A 103 27.47 27.94 6.29
CA ASN A 103 28.34 27.92 5.10
C ASN A 103 28.76 26.47 4.80
N LEU A 104 27.84 25.69 4.24
CA LEU A 104 28.19 24.39 3.68
C LEU A 104 28.70 24.59 2.25
N ASN A 105 29.79 23.93 1.87
CA ASN A 105 30.30 23.99 0.50
C ASN A 105 29.94 22.67 -0.19
N VAL A 106 28.93 22.70 -1.06
CA VAL A 106 28.45 21.53 -1.79
C VAL A 106 28.94 21.61 -3.23
N SER A 107 29.52 20.52 -3.74
CA SER A 107 29.98 20.47 -5.14
C SER A 107 28.83 20.58 -6.14
N ASN A 108 29.09 21.21 -7.30
CA ASN A 108 28.11 21.32 -8.40
C ASN A 108 27.59 19.94 -8.84
N THR A 109 28.45 18.92 -8.86
CA THR A 109 28.07 17.54 -9.23
C THR A 109 27.07 16.93 -8.24
N ALA A 110 27.29 17.13 -6.92
CA ALA A 110 26.36 16.65 -5.91
C ALA A 110 25.00 17.34 -6.04
N MET A 111 24.99 18.65 -6.31
CA MET A 111 23.77 19.42 -6.54
C MET A 111 22.96 18.89 -7.72
N TYR A 112 23.59 18.66 -8.87
CA TYR A 112 22.92 18.06 -10.03
C TYR A 112 22.38 16.65 -9.73
N GLY A 113 23.12 15.86 -8.97
CA GLY A 113 22.66 14.55 -8.49
C GLY A 113 21.39 14.64 -7.64
N PHE A 114 21.32 15.60 -6.71
CA PHE A 114 20.13 15.81 -5.89
C PHE A 114 18.92 16.30 -6.69
N ILE A 115 19.11 17.24 -7.62
CA ILE A 115 18.02 17.71 -8.51
C ILE A 115 17.51 16.54 -9.36
N PHE A 116 18.42 15.74 -9.93
CA PHE A 116 18.07 14.56 -10.70
C PHE A 116 17.29 13.55 -9.85
N LEU A 117 17.73 13.26 -8.63
CA LEU A 117 17.02 12.36 -7.71
C LEU A 117 15.64 12.89 -7.32
N ALA A 118 15.53 14.20 -7.03
CA ALA A 118 14.26 14.84 -6.67
C ALA A 118 13.21 14.71 -7.79
N ILE A 119 13.63 14.72 -9.05
CA ILE A 119 12.76 14.50 -10.22
C ILE A 119 12.52 13.00 -10.46
N MET A 120 13.56 12.15 -10.31
CA MET A 120 13.47 10.73 -10.64
C MET A 120 12.56 9.96 -9.67
N ILE A 121 12.61 10.26 -8.37
CA ILE A 121 11.80 9.60 -7.34
C ILE A 121 10.29 9.63 -7.69
N PRO A 122 9.64 10.79 -7.88
CA PRO A 122 8.21 10.83 -8.18
C PRO A 122 7.85 10.12 -9.49
N ILE A 123 8.74 10.16 -10.50
CA ILE A 123 8.56 9.41 -11.75
C ILE A 123 8.58 7.90 -11.51
N GLN A 124 9.55 7.41 -10.74
CA GLN A 124 9.66 5.99 -10.38
C GLN A 124 8.39 5.52 -9.66
N ILE A 125 7.88 6.33 -8.73
CA ILE A 125 6.68 5.99 -7.99
C ILE A 125 5.43 6.00 -8.86
N GLY A 126 5.29 6.97 -9.77
CA GLY A 126 4.22 6.96 -10.76
C GLY A 126 4.27 5.71 -11.64
N TYR A 127 5.46 5.30 -12.09
CA TYR A 127 5.65 4.09 -12.89
C TYR A 127 5.30 2.81 -12.12
N LEU A 128 5.80 2.67 -10.88
CA LEU A 128 5.49 1.51 -10.04
C LEU A 128 3.99 1.43 -9.71
N LYS A 129 3.37 2.56 -9.39
CA LYS A 129 1.93 2.65 -9.11
C LYS A 129 1.11 2.22 -10.34
N ASN A 130 1.42 2.75 -11.52
CA ASN A 130 0.69 2.43 -12.74
C ASN A 130 0.82 0.95 -13.15
N ARG A 131 1.99 0.32 -12.89
CA ARG A 131 2.19 -1.11 -13.12
C ARG A 131 1.38 -1.98 -12.16
N HIS A 132 1.25 -1.55 -10.90
CA HIS A 132 0.47 -2.28 -9.90
C HIS A 132 -1.04 -2.14 -10.15
N ASP A 133 -1.50 -0.93 -10.47
CA ASP A 133 -2.91 -0.64 -10.80
C ASP A 133 -3.37 -1.45 -12.04
N ARG A 134 -2.48 -1.74 -13.00
CA ARG A 134 -2.78 -2.60 -14.17
C ARG A 134 -2.86 -4.10 -13.89
N LYS A 135 -2.41 -4.59 -12.73
CA LYS A 135 -2.41 -6.03 -12.40
C LYS A 135 -3.55 -6.45 -11.48
N PHE A 136 -4.21 -5.49 -10.82
CA PHE A 136 -5.24 -5.75 -9.81
C PHE A 136 -6.58 -5.07 -10.11
N ASN A 137 -6.74 -4.56 -11.33
CA ASN A 137 -7.99 -4.05 -11.91
C ASN A 137 -8.22 -4.80 -13.23
#